data_AF-I4LZJ1-F1
#
_entry.id   AF-I4LZJ1-F1
#
_cell.length_a   1.000
_cell.length_b   1.000
_cell.length_c   1.000
_cell.angle_alpha   90.00
_cell.angle_beta   90.00
_cell.angle_gamma   90.00
#
_symmetry.space_group_name_H-M   'P 1'
#
loop_
_entity.id
_entity.type
_entity.pdbx_description
1 polymer ?
#
loop_
_entity_poly.entity_id
_entity_poly.type
_entity_poly.pdbx_seq_one_letter_code
_entity_poly.pdbx_strand_id
1 'polypeptide(L)'
;MNFHKIKDVKACANMRLLVHFVNGTFKEYNVLNLLHKFPAFKALEDEELFNKVVVDTGGYGIVWNDDLDISCDELWNNGEQIKTPFDNLMSFADASDLWNLSESTLRKAVSYKKLVKGVDAQKYGKQWVVTRSAMVREYGNQVGAN
;
A
#
# COMPACT_ATOMS: atom_id res chain seq x y z
N MET A 1 -9.13 13.70 3.17
CA MET A 1 -9.29 12.29 3.53
C MET A 1 -7.95 11.62 3.29
N ASN A 2 -7.37 11.02 4.33
CA ASN A 2 -6.13 10.25 4.19
C ASN A 2 -6.52 8.89 3.61
N PHE A 3 -6.26 8.68 2.32
CA PHE A 3 -6.62 7.42 1.69
C PHE A 3 -5.47 6.43 1.89
N HIS A 4 -5.60 5.54 2.88
CA HIS A 4 -4.72 4.40 3.10
C HIS A 4 -4.96 3.32 2.03
N LYS A 5 -4.89 3.72 0.76
CA LYS A 5 -5.21 2.85 -0.36
C LYS A 5 -4.23 1.67 -0.41
N ILE A 6 -4.78 0.48 -0.58
CA ILE A 6 -4.04 -0.77 -0.62
C ILE A 6 -3.55 -0.97 -2.05
N LYS A 7 -2.27 -1.26 -2.17
CA LYS A 7 -1.61 -1.61 -3.43
C LYS A 7 -1.66 -3.11 -3.68
N ASP A 8 -1.38 -3.89 -2.65
CA ASP A 8 -1.28 -5.34 -2.74
C ASP A 8 -1.51 -5.97 -1.36
N VAL A 9 -1.89 -7.25 -1.37
CA VAL A 9 -2.08 -8.05 -0.16
C VAL A 9 -1.60 -9.47 -0.40
N LYS A 10 -0.98 -10.05 0.62
CA LYS A 10 -0.53 -11.44 0.60
C LYS A 10 -0.95 -12.17 1.87
N ALA A 11 -1.55 -13.34 1.70
CA ALA A 11 -1.77 -14.29 2.79
C ALA A 11 -0.44 -14.93 3.23
N CYS A 12 -0.25 -15.00 4.55
CA CYS A 12 0.93 -15.54 5.22
C CYS A 12 0.50 -16.61 6.24
N ALA A 13 1.45 -17.41 6.71
CA ALA A 13 1.21 -18.41 7.74
C ALA A 13 0.63 -17.80 9.03
N ASN A 14 -0.06 -18.61 9.82
CA ASN A 14 -0.69 -18.23 11.10
C ASN A 14 -1.76 -17.14 10.97
N MET A 15 -2.56 -17.18 9.89
CA MET A 15 -3.66 -16.24 9.63
C MET A 15 -3.23 -14.76 9.63
N ARG A 16 -2.05 -14.50 9.06
CA ARG A 16 -1.53 -13.16 8.91
C ARG A 16 -1.62 -12.69 7.47
N LEU A 17 -1.79 -11.39 7.31
CA LEU A 17 -1.77 -10.72 6.02
C LEU A 17 -0.61 -9.75 5.98
N LEU A 18 0.16 -9.78 4.90
CA LEU A 18 1.08 -8.73 4.55
C LEU A 18 0.37 -7.76 3.61
N VAL A 19 0.12 -6.55 4.08
CA VAL A 19 -0.59 -5.50 3.35
C VAL A 19 0.40 -4.44 2.90
N HIS A 20 0.43 -4.15 1.60
CA HIS A 20 1.24 -3.10 1.00
C HIS A 20 0.34 -1.93 0.63
N PHE A 21 0.64 -0.75 1.15
CA PHE A 21 -0.10 0.48 0.86
C PHE A 21 0.58 1.27 -0.26
N VAL A 22 -0.21 2.03 -1.04
CA VAL A 22 0.29 2.83 -2.19
C VAL A 22 1.38 3.84 -1.82
N ASN A 23 1.42 4.24 -0.54
CA ASN A 23 2.40 5.17 0.00
C ASN A 23 3.75 4.50 0.33
N GLY A 24 3.91 3.21 0.01
CA GLY A 24 5.12 2.42 0.25
C GLY A 24 5.27 1.92 1.69
N THR A 25 4.19 1.93 2.49
CA THR A 25 4.16 1.33 3.83
C THR A 25 3.71 -0.13 3.75
N PHE A 26 4.38 -1.01 4.51
CA PHE A 26 3.95 -2.38 4.73
C PHE A 26 3.44 -2.57 6.15
N LYS A 27 2.35 -3.31 6.30
CA LYS A 27 1.81 -3.72 7.61
C LYS A 27 1.52 -5.21 7.61
N GLU A 28 1.79 -5.85 8.75
CA GLU A 28 1.29 -7.18 9.07
C GLU A 28 -0.04 -7.04 9.82
N TYR A 29 -1.05 -7.79 9.42
CA TYR A 29 -2.36 -7.81 10.06
C TYR A 29 -2.69 -9.22 10.52
N ASN A 30 -3.04 -9.39 11.79
CA ASN A 30 -3.44 -10.67 12.37
C ASN A 30 -4.97 -10.83 12.32
N VAL A 31 -5.45 -11.71 11.44
CA VAL A 31 -6.89 -11.93 11.22
C VAL A 31 -7.57 -12.62 12.39
N LEU A 32 -6.82 -13.29 13.27
CA LEU A 32 -7.37 -13.89 14.51
C LEU A 32 -8.10 -12.85 15.38
N ASN A 33 -7.67 -11.58 15.34
CA ASN A 33 -8.31 -10.50 16.07
C ASN A 33 -9.76 -10.26 15.62
N LEU A 34 -10.10 -10.57 14.36
CA LEU A 34 -11.45 -10.46 13.81
C LEU A 34 -12.30 -11.69 14.09
N LEU A 35 -11.70 -12.89 14.07
CA LEU A 35 -12.41 -14.13 14.40
C LEU A 35 -13.14 -14.06 15.74
N HIS A 36 -12.50 -13.40 16.71
CA HIS A 36 -13.03 -13.26 18.07
C HIS A 36 -14.19 -12.25 18.15
N LYS A 37 -14.21 -11.26 17.25
CA LYS A 37 -15.20 -10.19 17.22
C LYS A 37 -16.40 -10.52 16.32
N PHE A 38 -16.15 -11.25 15.23
CA PHE A 38 -17.11 -11.48 14.16
C PHE A 38 -17.10 -12.96 13.76
N PRO A 39 -18.14 -13.73 14.14
CA PRO A 39 -18.21 -15.17 13.85
C PRO A 39 -18.11 -15.53 12.36
N ALA A 40 -18.53 -14.63 11.45
CA ALA A 40 -18.46 -14.86 10.01
C ALA A 40 -17.02 -15.11 9.52
N PHE A 41 -16.03 -14.46 10.13
CA PHE A 41 -14.64 -14.59 9.73
C PHE A 41 -14.05 -15.98 10.05
N LYS A 42 -14.72 -16.82 10.86
CA LYS A 42 -14.29 -18.21 11.12
C LYS A 42 -14.16 -19.03 9.85
N ALA A 43 -14.88 -18.69 8.79
CA ALA A 43 -14.70 -19.30 7.48
C ALA A 43 -13.24 -19.19 6.96
N LEU A 44 -12.50 -18.15 7.36
CA LEU A 44 -11.09 -17.97 6.99
C LEU A 44 -10.12 -18.92 7.70
N GLU A 45 -10.58 -19.77 8.62
CA GLU A 45 -9.78 -20.89 9.12
C GLU A 45 -9.52 -21.94 8.02
N ASP A 46 -10.37 -21.97 6.97
CA ASP A 46 -10.07 -22.69 5.74
C ASP A 46 -8.93 -21.98 4.98
N GLU A 47 -7.77 -22.64 4.90
CA GLU A 47 -6.58 -22.12 4.25
C GLU A 47 -6.79 -21.86 2.74
N GLU A 48 -7.64 -22.63 2.06
CA GLU A 48 -7.92 -22.41 0.64
C GLU A 48 -8.71 -21.11 0.45
N LEU A 49 -9.70 -20.85 1.32
CA LEU A 49 -10.42 -19.59 1.33
C LEU A 49 -9.49 -18.45 1.71
N PHE A 50 -8.72 -18.57 2.80
CA PHE A 50 -7.83 -17.52 3.29
C PHE A 50 -6.84 -17.02 2.23
N ASN A 51 -6.28 -17.93 1.44
CA ASN A 51 -5.33 -17.60 0.38
C ASN A 51 -5.96 -16.95 -0.86
N LYS A 52 -7.30 -16.88 -0.98
CA LYS A 52 -8.01 -16.18 -2.06
C LYS A 52 -8.15 -14.67 -1.82
N VAL A 53 -7.55 -14.14 -0.76
CA VAL A 53 -7.56 -12.70 -0.46
C VAL A 53 -7.09 -11.87 -1.66
N VAL A 54 -7.87 -10.87 -2.04
CA VAL A 54 -7.50 -9.91 -3.09
C VAL A 54 -7.83 -8.49 -2.65
N VAL A 55 -7.15 -7.51 -3.25
CA VAL A 55 -7.51 -6.10 -3.07
C VAL A 55 -8.83 -5.82 -3.79
N ASP A 56 -9.73 -5.07 -3.15
CA ASP A 56 -11.02 -4.70 -3.72
C ASP A 56 -10.89 -3.79 -4.96
N THR A 57 -12.01 -3.60 -5.65
CA THR A 57 -12.07 -2.63 -6.75
C THR A 57 -11.98 -1.22 -6.18
N GLY A 58 -10.81 -0.61 -6.30
CA GLY A 58 -10.56 0.76 -5.84
C GLY A 58 -9.45 0.86 -4.81
N GLY A 59 -9.09 -0.24 -4.14
CA GLY A 59 -8.02 -0.32 -3.14
C GLY A 59 -8.43 0.19 -1.75
N TYR A 60 -9.72 0.24 -1.45
CA TYR A 60 -10.26 0.69 -0.15
C TYR A 60 -10.57 -0.47 0.81
N GLY A 61 -10.24 -1.70 0.41
CA GLY A 61 -10.36 -2.87 1.24
C GLY A 61 -9.71 -4.09 0.58
N ILE A 62 -9.81 -5.20 1.29
CA ILE A 62 -9.51 -6.54 0.76
C ILE A 62 -10.77 -7.38 0.87
N VAL A 63 -10.93 -8.31 -0.06
CA VAL A 63 -12.10 -9.19 -0.15
C VAL A 63 -11.65 -10.63 -0.35
N TRP A 64 -12.42 -11.56 0.20
CA TRP A 64 -12.32 -12.99 -0.08
C TRP A 64 -13.51 -13.48 -0.91
N ASN A 65 -14.69 -12.95 -0.63
CA ASN A 65 -15.95 -13.22 -1.33
C ASN A 65 -16.96 -12.09 -1.00
N ASP A 66 -18.22 -12.27 -1.40
CA ASP A 66 -19.29 -11.27 -1.23
C ASP A 66 -19.64 -10.98 0.24
N ASP A 67 -19.30 -11.88 1.16
CA ASP A 67 -19.65 -11.77 2.59
C ASP A 67 -18.46 -11.41 3.48
N LEU A 68 -17.23 -11.51 2.96
CA LEU A 68 -15.99 -11.39 3.72
C LEU A 68 -15.07 -10.34 3.09
N ASP A 69 -15.07 -9.17 3.71
CA ASP A 69 -14.20 -8.04 3.38
C ASP A 69 -13.61 -7.38 4.63
N ILE A 70 -12.47 -6.71 4.47
CA ILE A 70 -11.87 -5.86 5.51
C ILE A 70 -11.48 -4.53 4.88
N SER A 71 -11.92 -3.44 5.51
CA SER A 71 -11.62 -2.08 5.03
C SER A 71 -10.14 -1.72 5.19
N CYS A 72 -9.66 -0.80 4.35
CA CYS A 72 -8.29 -0.33 4.40
C CYS A 72 -7.94 0.38 5.72
N ASP A 73 -8.91 1.05 6.35
CA ASP A 73 -8.69 1.73 7.63
C ASP A 73 -8.58 0.74 8.79
N GLU A 74 -9.30 -0.38 8.76
CA GLU A 74 -9.10 -1.47 9.74
C GLU A 74 -7.68 -2.03 9.64
N LEU A 75 -7.23 -2.35 8.43
CA LEU A 75 -5.87 -2.84 8.17
C LEU A 75 -4.80 -1.81 8.54
N TRP A 76 -5.06 -0.53 8.27
CA TRP A 76 -4.14 0.54 8.59
C TRP A 76 -4.05 0.78 10.10
N ASN A 77 -5.18 0.86 10.80
CA ASN A 77 -5.19 1.22 12.22
C ASN A 77 -4.77 0.07 13.12
N ASN A 78 -5.13 -1.17 12.78
CA ASN A 78 -4.89 -2.35 13.61
C ASN A 78 -3.77 -3.26 13.08
N GLY A 79 -3.18 -2.94 11.92
CA GLY A 79 -1.98 -3.60 11.41
C GLY A 79 -0.70 -3.04 12.01
N GLU A 80 0.23 -3.94 12.34
CA GLU A 80 1.56 -3.60 12.84
C GLU A 80 2.47 -3.24 11.67
N GLN A 81 3.09 -2.06 11.72
CA GLN A 81 4.03 -1.66 10.67
C GLN A 81 5.30 -2.51 10.77
N ILE A 82 5.64 -3.15 9.66
CA ILE A 82 6.87 -3.92 9.53
C ILE A 82 7.86 -3.19 8.65
N LYS A 83 9.16 -3.48 8.85
CA LYS A 83 10.21 -2.96 7.99
C LYS A 83 10.51 -3.92 6.85
N THR A 84 10.55 -3.42 5.63
CA THR A 84 10.93 -4.17 4.44
C THR A 84 11.97 -3.40 3.62
N PRO A 85 12.79 -4.08 2.81
CA PRO A 85 13.68 -3.40 1.86
C PRO A 85 12.96 -2.52 0.83
N PHE A 86 11.64 -2.68 0.68
CA PHE A 86 10.81 -1.93 -0.26
C PHE A 86 10.06 -0.77 0.40
N ASP A 87 10.27 -0.53 1.69
CA ASP A 87 9.62 0.56 2.39
C ASP A 87 9.97 1.92 1.78
N ASN A 88 9.00 2.82 1.81
CA ASN A 88 9.13 4.19 1.31
C ASN A 88 9.44 4.25 -0.20
N LEU A 89 9.27 3.16 -0.94
CA LEU A 89 9.31 3.16 -2.40
C LEU A 89 7.88 3.17 -2.94
N MET A 90 7.66 3.96 -3.98
CA MET A 90 6.38 4.02 -4.68
C MET A 90 6.60 4.20 -6.16
N SER A 91 5.62 3.77 -6.95
CA SER A 91 5.66 3.99 -8.39
C SER A 91 5.41 5.48 -8.69
N PHE A 92 5.90 6.00 -9.83
CA PHE A 92 5.56 7.36 -10.25
C PHE A 92 4.05 7.59 -10.38
N ALA A 93 3.28 6.56 -10.75
CA ALA A 93 1.82 6.65 -10.83
C ALA A 93 1.21 6.88 -9.43
N ASP A 94 1.60 6.05 -8.46
CA ASP A 94 1.13 6.21 -7.08
C ASP A 94 1.59 7.55 -6.48
N ALA A 95 2.84 7.95 -6.74
CA ALA A 95 3.38 9.23 -6.26
C ALA A 95 2.69 10.43 -6.91
N SER A 96 2.34 10.36 -8.20
CA SER A 96 1.62 11.43 -8.86
C SER A 96 0.22 11.60 -8.28
N ASP A 97 -0.46 10.50 -7.98
CA ASP A 97 -1.79 10.54 -7.37
C ASP A 97 -1.72 11.11 -5.94
N LEU A 98 -0.79 10.63 -5.12
CA LEU A 98 -0.61 11.06 -3.72
C LEU A 98 -0.25 12.54 -3.58
N TRP A 99 0.50 13.12 -4.53
CA TRP A 99 0.89 14.53 -4.52
C TRP A 99 0.04 15.42 -5.43
N ASN A 100 -1.00 14.88 -6.08
CA ASN A 100 -1.79 15.59 -7.09
C ASN A 100 -0.93 16.26 -8.18
N LEU A 101 0.03 15.50 -8.69
CA LEU A 101 0.93 15.87 -9.78
C LEU A 101 0.62 15.02 -11.03
N SER A 102 1.26 15.35 -12.15
CA SER A 102 1.30 14.43 -13.29
C SER A 102 2.59 13.61 -13.28
N GLU A 103 2.55 12.36 -13.76
CA GLU A 103 3.79 11.59 -13.97
C GLU A 103 4.80 12.32 -14.88
N SER A 104 4.31 13.14 -15.83
CA SER A 104 5.16 13.97 -16.69
C SER A 104 5.93 15.03 -15.90
N THR A 105 5.33 15.57 -14.83
CA THR A 105 6.01 16.48 -13.89
C THR A 105 7.16 15.76 -13.20
N LEU A 106 6.95 14.54 -12.72
CA LEU A 106 7.99 13.74 -12.05
C LEU A 106 9.12 13.36 -13.03
N ARG A 107 8.77 12.98 -14.27
CA ARG A 107 9.76 12.73 -15.32
C ARG A 107 10.62 13.97 -15.62
N LYS A 108 10.01 15.15 -15.72
CA LYS A 108 10.74 16.42 -15.90
C LYS A 108 11.63 16.73 -14.69
N ALA A 109 11.18 16.45 -13.48
CA ALA A 109 11.97 16.65 -12.27
C ALA A 109 13.25 15.81 -12.26
N VAL A 110 13.20 14.58 -12.81
CA VAL A 110 14.42 13.79 -13.05
C VAL A 110 15.32 14.45 -14.09
N SER A 111 14.76 14.88 -15.24
CA SER A 111 15.55 15.55 -16.30
C SER A 111 16.24 16.83 -15.81
N TYR A 112 15.57 17.59 -14.94
CA TYR A 112 16.10 18.84 -14.35
C TYR A 112 16.95 18.61 -13.10
N LYS A 113 17.24 17.35 -12.75
CA LYS A 113 18.04 16.97 -11.56
C LYS A 113 17.44 17.40 -10.22
N LYS A 114 16.15 17.74 -10.18
CA LYS A 114 15.38 17.95 -8.95
C LYS A 114 15.18 16.62 -8.21
N LEU A 115 14.96 15.54 -8.96
CA LEU A 115 15.04 14.16 -8.47
C LEU A 115 16.27 13.48 -9.05
N VAL A 116 17.18 13.02 -8.18
CA VAL A 116 18.45 12.41 -8.59
C VAL A 116 18.24 10.96 -9.02
N LYS A 117 18.51 10.65 -10.30
CA LYS A 117 18.41 9.27 -10.82
C LYS A 117 19.41 8.35 -10.10
N GLY A 118 18.94 7.19 -9.66
CA GLY A 118 19.74 6.20 -8.92
C GLY A 118 19.84 6.44 -7.41
N VAL A 119 19.30 7.57 -6.92
CA VAL A 119 19.26 7.92 -5.49
C VAL A 119 17.81 8.16 -5.06
N ASP A 120 17.14 9.12 -5.69
CA ASP A 120 15.75 9.48 -5.40
C ASP A 120 14.76 8.70 -6.26
N ALA A 121 15.12 8.44 -7.52
CA ALA A 121 14.24 7.78 -8.48
C ALA A 121 15.02 6.83 -9.40
N GLN A 122 14.42 5.70 -9.77
CA GLN A 122 15.03 4.72 -10.66
C GLN A 122 13.99 4.13 -11.63
N LYS A 123 14.39 3.98 -12.89
CA LYS A 123 13.54 3.34 -13.92
C LYS A 123 13.82 1.85 -13.99
N TYR A 124 12.76 1.05 -13.97
CA TYR A 124 12.78 -0.41 -14.16
C TYR A 124 11.78 -0.78 -15.25
N GLY A 125 12.27 -1.18 -16.43
CA GLY A 125 11.44 -1.45 -17.60
C GLY A 125 10.61 -0.21 -17.99
N LYS A 126 9.27 -0.35 -17.96
CA LYS A 126 8.33 0.75 -18.26
C LYS A 126 8.03 1.64 -17.07
N GLN A 127 8.30 1.18 -15.85
CA GLN A 127 7.92 1.85 -14.62
C GLN A 127 9.06 2.71 -14.06
N TRP A 128 8.70 3.81 -13.41
CA TRP A 128 9.58 4.55 -12.53
C TRP A 128 9.19 4.33 -11.08
N VAL A 129 10.19 4.18 -10.22
CA VAL A 129 10.08 4.13 -8.76
C VAL A 129 10.73 5.38 -8.17
N VAL A 130 10.14 5.94 -7.13
CA VAL A 130 10.64 7.10 -6.38
C VAL A 130 10.60 6.81 -4.89
N THR A 131 11.53 7.39 -4.13
CA THR A 131 11.46 7.36 -2.67
C THR A 131 10.47 8.39 -2.14
N ARG A 132 9.73 8.03 -1.09
CA ARG A 132 8.85 8.95 -0.36
C ARG A 132 9.64 10.16 0.14
N SER A 133 10.86 9.93 0.65
CA SER A 133 11.70 11.01 1.19
C SER A 133 12.02 12.08 0.15
N ALA A 134 12.28 11.69 -1.11
CA ALA A 134 12.52 12.64 -2.19
C ALA A 134 11.24 13.39 -2.57
N MET A 135 10.10 12.70 -2.61
CA MET A 135 8.80 13.36 -2.85
C MET A 135 8.50 14.41 -1.77
N VAL A 136 8.70 14.06 -0.50
CA VAL A 136 8.51 15.00 0.63
C VAL A 136 9.48 16.18 0.54
N ARG A 137 10.76 15.92 0.26
CA ARG A 137 11.78 16.96 0.13
C ARG A 137 11.46 17.96 -0.98
N GLU A 138 11.00 17.48 -2.13
CA GLU A 138 10.82 18.30 -3.33
C GLU A 138 9.41 18.90 -3.49
N TYR A 139 8.39 18.29 -2.87
CA TYR A 139 6.99 18.64 -3.06
C TYR A 139 6.18 18.78 -1.77
N GLY A 140 6.79 18.61 -0.59
CA GLY A 140 6.12 18.68 0.70
C GLY A 140 5.31 17.42 1.03
N ASN A 141 4.42 17.51 2.02
CA ASN A 141 3.58 16.37 2.41
C ASN A 141 2.59 16.00 1.29
N GLN A 142 2.29 14.70 1.19
CA GLN A 142 1.23 14.21 0.31
C GLN A 142 -0.12 14.82 0.69
N VAL A 143 -1.05 14.87 -0.26
CA VAL A 143 -2.39 15.42 -0.03
C VAL A 143 -3.09 14.64 1.09
N GLY A 144 -3.56 15.34 2.12
CA GLY A 144 -4.28 14.75 3.24
C GLY A 144 -3.42 14.28 4.42
N ALA A 145 -2.09 14.31 4.30
CA ALA A 145 -1.19 14.05 5.44
C ALA A 145 -1.06 15.30 6.32
N ASN A 146 -1.91 15.37 7.36
CA ASN A 146 -1.72 16.26 8.51
C ASN A 146 -0.92 15.53 9.60
#